data_AF-A0A7V7Z6A5-F1
#
_entry.id   AF-A0A7V7Z6A5-F1
#
_cell.length_a   1.000
_cell.length_b   1.000
_cell.length_c   1.000
_cell.angle_alpha   90.00
_cell.angle_beta   90.00
_cell.angle_gamma   90.00
#
_symmetry.space_group_name_H-M   'P 1'
#
loop_
_entity.id
_entity.type
_entity.pdbx_description
1 polymer ?
#
loop_
_entity_poly.entity_id
_entity_poly.type
_entity_poly.pdbx_seq_one_letter_code
_entity_poly.pdbx_strand_id
1 'polypeptide(L)'
;MEQIDQRYLVQQNKISDGETRPPVFAKVMRSKEGVFEGVSFIKSKDKATVLTIEEANQAIKWASNKKPNAHEYVTKIICVGQ
;
A
#
# COMPACT_ATOMS: atom_id res chain seq x y z
N MET A 1 6.43 26.62 2.97
CA MET A 1 6.68 25.33 2.29
C MET A 1 5.67 24.37 2.89
N GLU A 2 4.63 23.97 2.15
CA GLU A 2 3.70 22.97 2.67
C GLU A 2 4.48 21.69 2.91
N GLN A 3 4.45 21.22 4.15
CA GLN A 3 5.09 19.97 4.52
C GLN A 3 4.24 18.86 3.93
N ILE A 4 4.72 18.27 2.82
CA ILE A 4 4.03 17.15 2.19
C ILE A 4 4.07 16.00 3.20
N ASP A 5 2.90 15.64 3.73
CA ASP A 5 2.74 14.65 4.79
C ASP A 5 2.97 13.22 4.24
N GLN A 6 4.23 12.86 3.99
CA GLN A 6 4.68 11.56 3.51
C GLN A 6 5.03 10.64 4.68
N ARG A 7 4.02 10.06 5.31
CA ARG A 7 4.18 9.18 6.47
C ARG A 7 3.24 7.98 6.47
N TYR A 8 2.69 7.63 5.32
CA TYR A 8 1.72 6.54 5.21
C TYR A 8 2.29 5.35 4.45
N LEU A 9 2.02 4.15 4.94
CA LEU A 9 2.20 2.91 4.19
C LEU A 9 0.83 2.27 3.94
N VAL A 10 0.71 1.50 2.86
CA VAL A 10 -0.44 0.63 2.65
C VAL A 10 -0.06 -0.80 3.00
N GLN A 11 -0.77 -1.37 3.96
CA GLN A 11 -0.60 -2.74 4.43
C GLN A 11 -1.72 -3.61 3.88
N GLN A 12 -1.41 -4.85 3.52
CA GLN A 12 -2.39 -5.85 3.13
C GLN A 12 -2.15 -7.17 3.89
N ASN A 13 -3.24 -7.77 4.37
CA ASN A 13 -3.26 -9.04 5.09
C ASN A 13 -4.24 -9.98 4.40
N LYS A 14 -3.88 -11.26 4.27
CA LYS A 14 -4.82 -12.27 3.77
C LYS A 14 -5.79 -12.65 4.89
N ILE A 15 -7.10 -12.61 4.61
CA ILE A 15 -8.16 -12.91 5.58
C ILE A 15 -8.07 -14.37 6.04
N SER A 16 -7.88 -15.29 5.10
CA SER A 16 -7.83 -16.74 5.38
C SER A 16 -6.67 -17.16 6.28
N ASP A 17 -5.60 -16.37 6.30
CA ASP A 17 -4.37 -16.72 7.02
C ASP A 17 -4.42 -16.23 8.49
N GLY A 18 -5.47 -15.51 8.89
CA GLY A 18 -5.60 -14.94 10.23
C GLY A 18 -4.36 -14.10 10.61
N GLU A 19 -3.94 -14.18 11.87
CA GLU A 19 -2.72 -13.53 12.38
C GLU A 19 -1.44 -14.33 12.13
N THR A 20 -1.52 -15.48 11.44
CA THR A 20 -0.40 -16.42 11.32
C THR A 20 0.63 -16.02 10.27
N ARG A 21 0.24 -15.20 9.28
CA ARG A 21 1.15 -14.69 8.26
C ARG A 21 1.47 -13.21 8.42
N PRO A 22 2.74 -12.82 8.23
CA PRO A 22 3.10 -11.41 8.28
C PRO A 22 2.40 -10.63 7.16
N PRO A 23 2.08 -9.35 7.41
CA PRO A 23 1.51 -8.50 6.39
C PRO A 23 2.48 -8.28 5.22
N VAL A 24 1.91 -7.88 4.09
CA VAL A 24 2.65 -7.33 2.95
C VAL A 24 2.35 -5.83 2.83
N PHE A 25 3.28 -5.10 2.23
CA PHE A 25 3.26 -3.65 2.13
C PHE A 25 3.31 -3.22 0.67
N ALA A 26 2.61 -2.14 0.35
CA ALA A 26 2.59 -1.62 -1.00
C ALA A 26 3.90 -0.95 -1.37
N LYS A 27 4.45 -1.35 -2.52
CA LYS A 27 5.47 -0.64 -3.27
C LYS A 27 4.80 -0.09 -4.52
N VAL A 28 4.71 1.24 -4.62
CA VAL A 28 4.09 1.92 -5.75
C VAL A 28 4.99 1.79 -6.98
N MET A 29 4.35 1.43 -8.09
CA MET A 29 4.94 1.39 -9.41
C MET A 29 4.56 2.69 -10.12
N ARG A 30 5.56 3.44 -10.56
CA ARG A 30 5.39 4.66 -11.35
C ARG A 30 6.06 4.49 -12.70
N SER A 31 5.50 5.12 -13.72
CA SER A 31 6.10 5.21 -15.05
C SER A 31 7.40 6.04 -15.00
N LYS A 32 8.14 6.09 -16.12
CA LYS A 32 9.32 6.96 -16.25
C LYS A 32 9.00 8.45 -16.07
N GLU A 33 7.74 8.84 -16.29
CA GLU A 33 7.24 10.21 -16.13
C GLU A 33 6.67 10.46 -14.72
N GLY A 34 6.74 9.47 -13.82
CA GLY A 34 6.23 9.58 -12.45
C GLY A 34 4.74 9.29 -12.30
N VAL A 35 4.05 8.86 -13.37
CA VAL A 35 2.61 8.54 -13.33
C VAL A 35 2.37 7.25 -12.55
N PHE A 36 1.39 7.22 -11.65
CA PHE A 36 1.01 6.00 -10.93
C PHE A 36 0.49 4.92 -11.90
N GLU A 37 1.11 3.73 -11.87
CA GLU A 37 0.71 2.57 -12.70
C GLU A 37 0.10 1.44 -11.85
N GLY A 38 0.39 1.43 -10.55
CA GLY A 38 -0.17 0.47 -9.62
C GLY A 38 0.67 0.24 -8.38
N VAL A 39 0.39 -0.87 -7.70
CA VAL A 39 1.16 -1.31 -6.54
C VAL A 39 1.54 -2.78 -6.65
N SER A 40 2.72 -3.10 -6.14
CA SER A 40 3.14 -4.47 -5.83
C SER A 40 3.16 -4.65 -4.33
N PHE A 41 2.75 -5.81 -3.83
CA PHE A 41 2.78 -6.10 -2.40
C PHE A 41 4.02 -6.94 -2.06
N ILE A 42 4.82 -6.45 -1.11
CA ILE A 42 6.09 -7.07 -0.69
C ILE A 42 6.12 -7.32 0.82
N LYS A 43 6.86 -8.33 1.27
CA LYS A 43 6.98 -8.62 2.72
C LYS A 43 7.87 -7.63 3.47
N SER A 44 8.79 -6.97 2.76
CA SER A 44 9.76 -6.01 3.34
C SER A 44 9.11 -4.65 3.58
N LYS A 45 8.82 -4.32 4.85
CA LYS A 45 8.29 -3.00 5.25
C LYS A 45 9.25 -1.86 4.90
N ASP A 46 10.55 -2.08 5.06
CA ASP A 46 11.64 -1.12 4.79
C ASP A 46 11.75 -0.72 3.32
N LYS A 47 11.29 -1.58 2.40
CA LYS A 47 11.29 -1.33 0.95
C LYS A 47 9.95 -0.84 0.43
N ALA A 48 8.95 -0.70 1.31
CA ALA A 48 7.64 -0.19 0.96
C ALA A 48 7.74 1.31 0.60
N THR A 49 6.86 1.77 -0.27
CA THR A 49 6.84 3.19 -0.61
C THR A 49 6.13 3.95 0.50
N VAL A 50 6.81 4.95 1.09
CA VAL A 50 6.16 5.94 1.97
C VAL A 50 5.40 6.93 1.09
N LEU A 51 4.13 7.12 1.42
CA LEU A 51 3.14 7.82 0.61
C LEU A 51 2.57 9.02 1.35
N THR A 52 2.04 9.97 0.60
CA THR A 52 1.04 10.90 1.12
C THR A 52 -0.27 10.17 1.39
N ILE A 53 -1.17 10.81 2.14
CA ILE A 53 -2.51 10.25 2.36
C ILE A 53 -3.28 10.05 1.04
N GLU A 54 -3.10 10.95 0.07
CA GLU A 54 -3.75 10.87 -1.25
C GLU A 54 -3.23 9.68 -2.05
N GLU A 55 -1.90 9.50 -2.11
CA GLU A 55 -1.27 8.37 -2.78
C GLU A 55 -1.62 7.03 -2.10
N ALA A 56 -1.70 7.00 -0.77
CA ALA A 56 -2.12 5.83 -0.02
C ALA A 56 -3.57 5.43 -0.33
N ASN A 57 -4.48 6.41 -0.45
CA ASN A 57 -5.85 6.17 -0.89
C ASN A 57 -5.92 5.63 -2.33
N GLN A 58 -5.10 6.17 -3.24
CA GLN A 58 -5.00 5.66 -4.61
C GLN A 58 -4.51 4.21 -4.66
N ALA A 59 -3.50 3.87 -3.86
CA ALA A 59 -2.96 2.52 -3.73
C ALA A 59 -4.01 1.52 -3.20
N ILE A 60 -4.79 1.89 -2.17
CA ILE A 60 -5.88 1.04 -1.67
C ILE A 60 -6.94 0.82 -2.74
N LYS A 61 -7.39 1.89 -3.40
CA LYS A 61 -8.40 1.80 -4.45
C LYS A 61 -7.94 0.88 -5.59
N TRP A 62 -6.67 0.94 -5.97
CA TRP A 62 -6.10 0.04 -6.96
C TRP A 62 -6.08 -1.42 -6.46
N ALA A 63 -5.68 -1.65 -5.21
CA ALA A 63 -5.61 -2.98 -4.61
C ALA A 63 -6.99 -3.66 -4.55
N SER A 64 -8.04 -2.90 -4.25
CA SER A 64 -9.43 -3.38 -4.22
C SER A 64 -9.99 -3.70 -5.62
N ASN A 65 -9.56 -2.98 -6.67
CA ASN A 65 -10.16 -3.10 -8.01
C ASN A 65 -9.44 -4.05 -8.96
N LYS A 66 -8.11 -4.20 -8.88
CA LYS A 66 -7.33 -4.90 -9.92
C LYS A 66 -7.10 -6.40 -9.66
N LYS A 67 -7.34 -6.89 -8.44
CA LYS A 67 -7.09 -8.30 -8.08
C LYS A 67 -8.43 -9.05 -8.06
N PRO A 68 -8.62 -10.13 -8.84
CA PRO A 68 -9.82 -10.96 -8.74
C PRO A 68 -10.01 -11.49 -7.30
N ASN A 69 -8.90 -11.68 -6.60
CA ASN A 69 -8.86 -12.17 -5.22
C ASN A 69 -8.77 -11.02 -4.21
N ALA A 70 -9.07 -9.76 -4.56
CA ALA A 70 -9.01 -8.62 -3.64
C ALA A 70 -9.86 -8.85 -2.38
N HIS A 71 -10.98 -9.55 -2.54
CA HIS A 71 -11.88 -9.95 -1.46
C HIS A 71 -11.25 -10.91 -0.45
N GLU A 72 -10.12 -11.57 -0.78
CA GLU A 72 -9.38 -12.42 0.16
C GLU A 72 -8.46 -11.61 1.09
N TYR A 73 -8.35 -10.29 0.92
CA TYR A 73 -7.40 -9.47 1.64
C TYR A 73 -8.04 -8.26 2.32
N VAL A 74 -7.59 -7.95 3.53
CA VAL A 74 -7.84 -6.66 4.18
C VAL A 74 -6.69 -5.73 3.85
N THR A 75 -7.00 -4.59 3.25
CA THR A 75 -6.01 -3.55 2.92
C THR A 75 -6.27 -2.32 3.78
N LYS A 76 -5.24 -1.77 4.43
CA LYS A 76 -5.35 -0.61 5.34
C LYS A 76 -4.19 0.37 5.18
N ILE A 77 -4.45 1.64 5.45
CA ILE A 77 -3.42 2.68 5.54
C ILE A 77 -2.89 2.67 6.98
N ILE A 78 -1.57 2.68 7.14
CA ILE A 78 -0.92 2.80 8.44
C ILE A 78 -0.02 4.04 8.43
N CYS A 79 -0.07 4.82 9.52
CA CYS A 79 0.86 5.92 9.75
C CYS A 79 2.18 5.38 10.33
N VAL A 80 3.31 5.83 9.82
CA VAL A 80 4.65 5.40 10.27
C VAL A 80 5.50 6.51 10.90
N GLY A 81 4.96 7.73 11.03
CA GLY A 81 5.63 8.85 11.69
C GLY A 81 4.69 9.59 12.65
N GLN A 82 5.17 9.86 13.87
CA GLN A 82 4.64 10.89 14.76
C GLN A 82 5.34 12.21 14.45
#